data_AF-A0A9Q1GLF7-F1
#
_entry.id   AF-A0A9Q1GLF7-F1
#
_cell.length_a   1.000
_cell.length_b   1.000
_cell.length_c   1.000
_cell.angle_alpha   90.00
_cell.angle_beta   90.00
_cell.angle_gamma   90.00
#
_symmetry.space_group_name_H-M   'P 1'
#
loop_
_entity.id
_entity.type
_entity.pdbx_description
1 polymer ?
#
loop_
_entity_poly.entity_id
_entity_poly.type
_entity_poly.pdbx_seq_one_letter_code
_entity_poly.pdbx_strand_id
1 'polypeptide(L)'
;MGFAGFLHLQVTELSGDLCKWLVDRFDPYSVTLYISPDKRIEITPMDVHITLALPIRGRKVREFYGKKPKDATYNEVFDAWRKDSNLQDGTPKQSQMPQHILSQTDAWESFKRNFVMYMVSCFFNGSKNIHYSPYFAMNVAYVGDIASIDWCHTPLIDYVNLSKRGLQTSMALFCS
;
A
#
# COMPACT_ATOMS: atom_id res chain seq x y z
N MET A 1 -9.04 -12.41 -4.45
CA MET A 1 -7.89 -11.82 -3.73
C MET A 1 -8.13 -10.40 -3.23
N GLY A 2 -9.23 -9.72 -3.59
CA GLY A 2 -9.39 -8.29 -3.26
C GLY A 2 -8.51 -7.35 -4.09
N PHE A 3 -7.34 -7.78 -4.56
CA PHE A 3 -6.42 -6.95 -5.37
C PHE A 3 -6.38 -7.36 -6.85
N ALA A 4 -7.39 -8.10 -7.33
CA ALA A 4 -7.38 -8.61 -8.71
C ALA A 4 -7.46 -7.51 -9.77
N GLY A 5 -8.09 -6.36 -9.48
CA GLY A 5 -8.16 -5.23 -10.41
C GLY A 5 -6.79 -4.71 -10.82
N PHE A 6 -5.80 -4.77 -9.93
CA PHE A 6 -4.44 -4.37 -10.24
C PHE A 6 -3.76 -5.23 -11.29
N LEU A 7 -4.17 -6.50 -11.42
CA LEU A 7 -3.66 -7.39 -12.47
C LEU A 7 -4.15 -6.98 -13.87
N HIS A 8 -5.15 -6.09 -13.94
CA HIS A 8 -5.71 -5.57 -15.18
C HIS A 8 -5.26 -4.14 -15.50
N LEU A 9 -4.40 -3.52 -14.68
CA LEU A 9 -3.85 -2.21 -14.98
C LEU A 9 -2.91 -2.29 -16.19
N GLN A 10 -3.15 -1.44 -17.17
CA GLN A 10 -2.32 -1.31 -18.38
C GLN A 10 -1.40 -0.08 -18.32
N VAL A 11 -1.13 0.44 -17.11
CA VAL A 11 -0.28 1.61 -16.91
C VAL A 11 1.17 1.17 -17.01
N THR A 12 1.85 1.53 -18.11
CA THR A 12 3.28 1.27 -18.30
C THR A 12 4.15 2.42 -17.83
N GLU A 13 3.65 3.65 -17.89
CA GLU A 13 4.35 4.87 -17.49
C GLU A 13 3.36 5.88 -16.89
N LEU A 14 3.85 6.71 -15.96
CA LEU A 14 3.11 7.81 -15.36
C LEU A 14 3.75 9.14 -15.75
N SER A 15 2.96 10.07 -16.28
CA SER A 15 3.44 11.41 -16.60
C SER A 15 3.81 12.16 -15.32
N GLY A 16 5.07 12.59 -15.22
CA GLY A 16 5.55 13.31 -14.05
C GLY A 16 4.86 14.65 -13.81
N ASP A 17 4.52 15.36 -14.89
CA ASP A 17 3.79 16.61 -14.81
C ASP A 17 2.37 16.40 -14.28
N LEU A 18 1.68 15.34 -14.71
CA LEU A 18 0.35 14.99 -14.21
C LEU A 18 0.42 14.62 -12.72
N CYS A 19 1.39 13.78 -12.34
CA CYS A 19 1.63 13.40 -10.95
C CYS A 19 1.84 14.62 -10.06
N LYS A 20 2.70 15.55 -10.49
CA LYS A 20 2.94 16.82 -9.77
C LYS A 20 1.68 17.66 -9.67
N TRP A 21 0.96 17.83 -10.78
CA TRP A 21 -0.28 18.60 -10.81
C TRP A 21 -1.34 18.05 -9.84
N LEU A 22 -1.49 16.71 -9.76
CA LEU A 22 -2.41 16.06 -8.84
C LEU A 22 -2.04 16.34 -7.37
N VAL A 23 -0.75 16.27 -7.02
CA VAL A 23 -0.27 16.53 -5.65
C VAL A 23 -0.52 17.97 -5.24
N ASP A 24 -0.16 18.92 -6.10
CA ASP A 24 -0.27 20.36 -5.81
C ASP A 24 -1.74 20.79 -5.61
N ARG A 25 -2.68 20.02 -6.14
CA ARG A 25 -4.12 20.30 -6.15
C ARG A 25 -4.92 19.44 -5.18
N PHE A 26 -4.31 18.48 -4.50
CA PHE A 26 -5.00 17.59 -3.57
C PHE A 26 -4.92 18.11 -2.14
N ASP A 27 -6.07 18.34 -1.50
CA ASP A 27 -6.15 18.58 -0.06
C ASP A 27 -6.42 17.26 0.67
N PRO A 28 -5.47 16.74 1.45
CA PRO A 28 -5.67 15.50 2.19
C PRO A 28 -6.51 15.65 3.45
N TYR A 29 -6.76 16.86 3.94
CA TYR A 29 -7.64 17.04 5.09
C TYR A 29 -9.09 16.85 4.70
N SER A 30 -9.50 17.44 3.58
CA SER A 30 -10.83 17.26 2.99
C SER A 30 -10.91 16.10 1.99
N VAL A 31 -9.80 15.40 1.74
CA VAL A 31 -9.69 14.29 0.78
C VAL A 31 -10.23 14.68 -0.60
N THR A 32 -9.87 15.90 -1.04
CA THR A 32 -10.49 16.55 -2.20
C THR A 32 -9.43 17.02 -3.18
N LEU A 33 -9.61 16.69 -4.46
CA LEU A 33 -8.80 17.21 -5.57
C LEU A 33 -9.47 18.44 -6.18
N TYR A 34 -8.73 19.55 -6.29
CA TYR A 34 -9.23 20.80 -6.87
C TYR A 34 -8.76 20.97 -8.31
N ILE A 35 -9.65 20.84 -9.29
CA ILE A 35 -9.33 21.04 -10.71
C ILE A 35 -9.20 22.55 -11.01
N SER A 36 -10.10 23.34 -10.44
CA SER A 36 -10.14 24.81 -10.48
C SER A 36 -10.74 25.34 -9.16
N PRO A 37 -10.73 26.65 -8.89
CA PRO A 37 -11.27 27.19 -7.64
C PRO A 37 -12.74 26.79 -7.36
N ASP A 38 -13.52 26.58 -8.42
CA ASP A 38 -14.94 26.21 -8.40
C ASP A 38 -15.21 24.72 -8.66
N LYS A 39 -14.23 23.95 -9.16
CA LYS A 39 -14.40 22.53 -9.51
C LYS A 39 -13.53 21.64 -8.64
N ARG A 40 -14.17 20.70 -7.95
CA ARG A 40 -13.52 19.77 -7.04
C ARG A 40 -14.08 18.36 -7.16
N ILE A 41 -13.25 17.38 -6.85
CA ILE A 41 -13.60 15.97 -6.73
C ILE A 41 -13.30 15.55 -5.30
N GLU A 42 -14.33 15.27 -4.52
CA GLU A 42 -14.18 14.60 -3.22
C GLU A 42 -13.95 13.11 -3.46
N ILE A 43 -12.87 12.56 -2.90
CA ILE A 43 -12.54 11.14 -3.08
C ILE A 43 -13.14 10.36 -1.91
N THR A 44 -14.09 9.49 -2.22
CA THR A 44 -14.74 8.61 -1.26
C THR A 44 -14.14 7.20 -1.30
N PRO A 45 -14.36 6.37 -0.26
CA PRO A 45 -14.01 4.95 -0.32
C PRO A 45 -14.62 4.22 -1.53
N MET A 46 -15.80 4.64 -1.99
CA MET A 46 -16.43 4.07 -3.18
C MET A 46 -15.64 4.37 -4.45
N ASP A 47 -15.06 5.57 -4.57
CA ASP A 47 -14.21 5.92 -5.72
C ASP A 47 -12.95 5.07 -5.75
N VAL A 48 -12.36 4.79 -4.58
CA VAL A 48 -11.22 3.86 -4.43
C VAL A 48 -11.60 2.44 -4.83
N HIS A 49 -12.77 1.97 -4.38
CA HIS A 49 -13.30 0.65 -4.73
C HIS A 49 -13.47 0.50 -6.24
N ILE A 50 -14.14 1.45 -6.90
CA ILE A 50 -14.44 1.38 -8.32
C ILE A 50 -13.16 1.51 -9.15
N THR A 51 -12.24 2.39 -8.75
CA THR A 51 -11.01 2.68 -9.51
C THR A 51 -9.97 1.58 -9.38
N LEU A 52 -9.78 1.02 -8.17
CA LEU A 52 -8.71 0.05 -7.87
C LEU A 52 -9.24 -1.39 -7.73
N ALA A 53 -10.56 -1.59 -7.82
CA ALA A 53 -11.26 -2.84 -7.55
C ALA A 53 -10.94 -3.45 -6.17
N LEU A 54 -10.65 -2.59 -5.18
CA LEU A 54 -10.32 -2.99 -3.80
C LEU A 54 -11.57 -3.32 -2.99
N PRO A 55 -11.56 -4.28 -2.04
CA PRO A 55 -12.72 -4.54 -1.21
C PRO A 55 -13.06 -3.34 -0.30
N ILE A 56 -14.34 -2.98 -0.25
CA ILE A 56 -14.90 -1.84 0.51
C ILE A 56 -15.73 -2.28 1.73
N ARG A 57 -15.79 -3.57 2.01
CA ARG A 57 -16.62 -4.11 3.09
C ARG A 57 -15.81 -5.09 3.93
N GLY A 58 -16.16 -5.15 5.21
CA GLY A 58 -15.59 -6.09 6.17
C GLY A 58 -14.84 -5.39 7.28
N ARG A 59 -13.80 -6.04 7.82
CA ARG A 59 -13.06 -5.48 8.95
C ARG A 59 -12.13 -4.36 8.48
N LYS A 60 -11.96 -3.33 9.30
CA LYS A 60 -10.98 -2.27 9.03
C LYS A 60 -9.55 -2.83 9.06
N VAL A 61 -8.67 -2.17 8.31
CA VAL A 61 -7.21 -2.37 8.43
C VAL A 61 -6.81 -2.12 9.87
N ARG A 62 -6.04 -3.04 10.46
CA ARG A 62 -5.44 -2.83 11.78
C ARG A 62 -4.19 -1.97 11.62
N GLU A 63 -4.16 -0.83 12.29
CA GLU A 63 -3.00 0.06 12.32
C GLU A 63 -2.20 -0.15 13.62
N PHE A 64 -0.88 -0.09 13.54
CA PHE A 64 0.00 -0.32 14.70
C PHE A 64 0.99 0.83 14.91
N TYR A 65 0.52 2.03 15.19
CA TYR A 65 1.45 3.15 15.40
C TYR A 65 2.34 2.94 16.65
N GLY A 66 3.66 2.92 16.43
CA GLY A 66 4.67 3.09 17.47
C GLY A 66 4.97 1.89 18.39
N LYS A 67 4.28 0.75 18.27
CA LYS A 67 4.63 -0.47 19.02
C LYS A 67 4.51 -1.71 18.14
N LYS A 68 5.57 -2.54 18.11
CA LYS A 68 5.49 -3.88 17.52
C LYS A 68 4.35 -4.64 18.21
N PRO A 69 3.42 -5.23 17.46
CA PRO A 69 2.41 -6.12 18.01
C PRO A 69 3.09 -7.22 18.83
N LYS A 70 2.63 -7.45 20.06
CA LYS A 70 3.04 -8.61 20.88
C LYS A 70 2.23 -9.85 20.48
N ASP A 71 2.07 -10.06 19.18
CA ASP A 71 1.26 -11.13 18.62
C ASP A 71 2.18 -12.18 17.98
N ALA A 72 2.00 -13.45 18.33
CA ALA A 72 2.81 -14.55 17.78
C ALA A 72 2.61 -14.66 16.26
N THR A 73 1.38 -14.47 15.78
CA THR A 73 1.05 -14.47 14.34
C THR A 73 1.74 -13.32 13.62
N TYR A 74 1.96 -12.17 14.26
CA TYR A 74 2.76 -11.08 13.68
C TYR A 74 4.19 -11.54 13.40
N ASN A 75 4.83 -12.21 14.36
CA ASN A 75 6.20 -12.70 14.20
C ASN A 75 6.30 -13.78 13.11
N GLU A 76 5.31 -14.68 13.01
CA GLU A 76 5.27 -15.72 11.97
C GLU A 76 5.31 -15.14 10.54
N VAL A 77 4.62 -14.02 10.28
CA VAL A 77 4.68 -13.36 8.96
C VAL A 77 6.08 -12.85 8.65
N PHE A 78 6.74 -12.21 9.62
CA PHE A 78 8.09 -11.71 9.42
C PHE A 78 9.12 -12.83 9.33
N ASP A 79 8.96 -13.89 10.10
CA ASP A 79 9.88 -15.03 10.08
C ASP A 79 9.77 -15.79 8.76
N ALA A 80 8.55 -15.97 8.23
CA ALA A 80 8.34 -16.49 6.89
C ALA A 80 9.03 -15.61 5.83
N TRP A 81 8.86 -14.30 5.89
CA TRP A 81 9.54 -13.39 4.94
C TRP A 81 11.04 -13.36 5.06
N ARG A 82 11.57 -13.40 6.29
CA ARG A 82 13.01 -13.46 6.53
C ARG A 82 13.59 -14.75 5.95
N LYS A 83 12.91 -15.87 6.17
CA LYS A 83 13.27 -17.16 5.56
C LYS A 83 13.25 -17.09 4.04
N ASP A 84 12.16 -16.58 3.45
CA ASP A 84 11.98 -16.47 2.01
C ASP A 84 12.97 -15.50 1.35
N SER A 85 13.44 -14.49 2.08
CA SER A 85 14.38 -13.47 1.61
C SER A 85 15.82 -13.69 2.10
N ASN A 86 16.11 -14.82 2.76
CA ASN A 86 17.39 -15.14 3.37
C ASN A 86 17.97 -14.01 4.27
N LEU A 87 17.12 -13.43 5.12
CA LEU A 87 17.45 -12.36 6.05
C LEU A 87 17.57 -12.91 7.47
N GLN A 88 18.58 -12.45 8.21
CA GLN A 88 18.71 -12.78 9.64
C GLN A 88 17.88 -11.87 10.56
N ASP A 89 17.65 -10.62 10.16
CA ASP A 89 16.78 -9.68 10.86
C ASP A 89 16.23 -8.63 9.87
N GLY A 90 15.30 -7.79 10.35
CA GLY A 90 14.65 -6.74 9.59
C GLY A 90 13.53 -7.24 8.70
N THR A 91 13.19 -6.43 7.70
CA THR A 91 12.16 -6.73 6.70
C THR A 91 12.78 -6.60 5.30
N PRO A 92 12.28 -7.34 4.30
CA PRO A 92 12.85 -7.27 2.96
C PRO A 92 12.78 -5.85 2.40
N LYS A 93 13.76 -5.50 1.55
CA LYS A 93 13.76 -4.21 0.89
C LYS A 93 12.63 -4.16 -0.13
N GLN A 94 11.90 -3.04 -0.18
CA GLN A 94 10.81 -2.87 -1.13
C GLN A 94 11.30 -3.01 -2.59
N SER A 95 12.53 -2.57 -2.89
CA SER A 95 13.14 -2.67 -4.21
C SER A 95 13.46 -4.09 -4.68
N GLN A 96 13.63 -5.04 -3.76
CA GLN A 96 13.94 -6.44 -4.07
C GLN A 96 12.67 -7.28 -4.29
N MET A 97 11.51 -6.76 -3.88
CA MET A 97 10.27 -7.51 -3.88
C MET A 97 9.77 -7.88 -5.29
N PRO A 98 9.81 -7.01 -6.31
CA PRO A 98 9.32 -7.38 -7.63
C PRO A 98 10.00 -8.64 -8.15
N GLN A 99 11.33 -8.73 -8.04
CA GLN A 99 12.09 -9.90 -8.47
C GLN A 99 11.73 -11.15 -7.64
N HIS A 100 11.52 -11.00 -6.33
CA HIS A 100 11.11 -12.10 -5.47
C HIS A 100 9.70 -12.62 -5.79
N ILE A 101 8.73 -11.73 -6.04
CA ILE A 101 7.38 -12.12 -6.45
C ILE A 101 7.41 -12.86 -7.79
N LEU A 102 8.19 -12.36 -8.75
CA LEU A 102 8.31 -12.95 -10.08
C LEU A 102 9.01 -14.32 -10.09
N SER A 103 9.84 -14.63 -9.09
CA SER A 103 10.52 -15.92 -8.99
C SER A 103 9.71 -17.00 -8.27
N GLN A 104 8.53 -16.69 -7.73
CA GLN A 104 7.67 -17.64 -7.03
C GLN A 104 6.91 -18.53 -8.02
N THR A 105 7.26 -19.82 -8.09
CA THR A 105 6.67 -20.77 -9.05
C THR A 105 5.50 -21.58 -8.47
N ASP A 106 5.52 -21.91 -7.18
CA ASP A 106 4.59 -22.92 -6.60
C ASP A 106 3.87 -22.49 -5.30
N ALA A 107 4.14 -21.28 -4.79
CA ALA A 107 3.62 -20.82 -3.50
C ALA A 107 2.52 -19.75 -3.66
N TRP A 108 1.30 -20.17 -4.03
CA TRP A 108 0.16 -19.27 -4.28
C TRP A 108 -0.19 -18.34 -3.11
N GLU A 109 -0.06 -18.82 -1.87
CA GLU A 109 -0.32 -18.00 -0.69
C GLU A 109 0.80 -16.99 -0.41
N SER A 110 2.07 -17.40 -0.56
CA SER A 110 3.21 -16.49 -0.43
C SER A 110 3.19 -15.41 -1.51
N PHE A 111 2.83 -15.78 -2.75
CA PHE A 111 2.61 -14.83 -3.84
C PHE A 111 1.55 -13.79 -3.48
N LYS A 112 0.36 -14.22 -3.06
CA LYS A 112 -0.72 -13.30 -2.67
C LYS A 112 -0.29 -12.35 -1.56
N ARG A 113 0.36 -12.88 -0.53
CA ARG A 113 0.83 -12.11 0.62
C ARG A 113 1.85 -11.06 0.20
N ASN A 114 2.85 -11.47 -0.57
CA ASN A 114 3.92 -10.59 -1.05
C ASN A 114 3.39 -9.54 -2.02
N PHE A 115 2.52 -9.95 -2.95
CA PHE A 115 1.87 -9.05 -3.90
C PHE A 115 1.07 -7.95 -3.19
N VAL A 116 0.17 -8.33 -2.26
CA VAL A 116 -0.65 -7.36 -1.52
C VAL A 116 0.23 -6.42 -0.71
N MET A 117 1.28 -6.92 -0.06
CA MET A 117 2.20 -6.07 0.71
C MET A 117 3.04 -5.15 -0.16
N TYR A 118 3.46 -5.60 -1.34
CA TYR A 118 4.15 -4.75 -2.31
C TYR A 118 3.24 -3.62 -2.75
N MET A 119 2.00 -3.93 -3.13
CA MET A 119 1.00 -2.95 -3.54
C MET A 119 0.72 -1.97 -2.41
N VAL A 120 0.47 -2.46 -1.20
CA VAL A 120 0.25 -1.59 -0.05
C VAL A 120 1.47 -0.70 0.24
N SER A 121 2.68 -1.22 0.08
CA SER A 121 3.89 -0.40 0.25
C SER A 121 4.04 0.66 -0.85
N CYS A 122 3.67 0.35 -2.10
CA CYS A 122 3.71 1.31 -3.21
C CYS A 122 2.68 2.44 -3.04
N PHE A 123 1.45 2.12 -2.65
CA PHE A 123 0.36 3.11 -2.55
C PHE A 123 0.33 3.85 -1.21
N PHE A 124 0.74 3.21 -0.11
CA PHE A 124 0.57 3.77 1.23
C PHE A 124 1.89 4.14 1.93
N ASN A 125 3.08 3.76 1.44
CA ASN A 125 4.34 3.95 2.19
C ASN A 125 5.30 5.00 1.60
N GLY A 126 4.83 5.83 0.65
CA GLY A 126 5.52 7.02 0.11
C GLY A 126 7.05 7.01 0.22
N SER A 127 7.72 6.35 -0.74
CA SER A 127 9.16 6.27 -1.12
C SER A 127 10.31 6.42 -0.11
N LYS A 128 10.11 6.79 1.17
CA LYS A 128 11.18 7.00 2.15
C LYS A 128 11.52 5.75 2.96
N ASN A 129 10.61 4.79 3.01
CA ASN A 129 10.87 3.53 3.68
C ASN A 129 11.47 2.53 2.69
N ILE A 130 12.77 2.26 2.86
CA ILE A 130 13.53 1.23 2.12
C ILE A 130 12.94 -0.18 2.37
N HIS A 131 12.12 -0.31 3.42
CA HIS A 131 11.66 -1.54 4.04
C HIS A 131 10.13 -1.57 4.14
N TYR A 132 9.55 -2.77 4.23
CA TYR A 132 8.12 -2.95 4.47
C TYR A 132 7.64 -2.17 5.68
N SER A 133 6.49 -1.52 5.52
CA SER A 133 5.76 -0.98 6.66
C SER A 133 5.24 -2.16 7.50
N PRO A 134 5.76 -2.36 8.72
CA PRO A 134 5.33 -3.47 9.56
C PRO A 134 3.86 -3.38 9.95
N TYR A 135 3.26 -2.20 9.83
CA TYR A 135 1.88 -1.90 10.19
C TYR A 135 0.86 -2.73 9.41
N PHE A 136 1.19 -3.17 8.19
CA PHE A 136 0.26 -3.91 7.34
C PHE A 136 0.42 -5.44 7.41
N ALA A 137 1.51 -5.95 7.99
CA ALA A 137 1.82 -7.39 7.98
C ALA A 137 0.72 -8.24 8.65
N MET A 138 0.10 -7.77 9.74
CA MET A 138 -1.00 -8.50 10.38
C MET A 138 -2.26 -8.59 9.51
N ASN A 139 -2.44 -7.65 8.59
CA ASN A 139 -3.60 -7.65 7.70
C ASN A 139 -3.46 -8.68 6.58
N VAL A 140 -2.25 -9.20 6.34
CA VAL A 140 -1.99 -10.23 5.32
C VAL A 140 -1.51 -11.57 5.91
N ALA A 141 -1.52 -11.70 7.25
CA ALA A 141 -1.05 -12.91 7.93
C ALA A 141 -1.85 -14.16 7.51
N TYR A 142 -3.16 -14.00 7.33
CA TYR A 142 -4.06 -15.01 6.80
C TYR A 142 -4.56 -14.56 5.43
N VAL A 143 -4.13 -15.25 4.38
CA VAL A 143 -4.42 -14.87 2.98
C VAL A 143 -5.91 -14.93 2.65
N GLY A 144 -6.65 -15.84 3.30
CA GLY A 144 -8.11 -15.94 3.18
C GLY A 144 -8.83 -14.67 3.63
N ASP A 145 -8.29 -13.95 4.63
CA ASP A 145 -8.91 -12.77 5.19
C ASP A 145 -8.74 -11.53 4.31
N ILE A 146 -7.77 -11.51 3.40
CA ILE A 146 -7.43 -10.32 2.61
C ILE A 146 -8.66 -9.76 1.87
N ALA A 147 -9.53 -10.63 1.35
CA ALA A 147 -10.73 -10.20 0.64
C ALA A 147 -11.85 -9.67 1.57
N SER A 148 -11.75 -9.92 2.88
CA SER A 148 -12.70 -9.50 3.91
C SER A 148 -12.27 -8.23 4.67
N ILE A 149 -11.16 -7.63 4.26
CA ILE A 149 -10.66 -6.38 4.82
C ILE A 149 -11.16 -5.24 3.96
N ASP A 150 -11.68 -4.21 4.61
CA ASP A 150 -12.00 -2.96 3.94
C ASP A 150 -10.71 -2.18 3.68
N TRP A 151 -10.20 -2.31 2.46
CA TRP A 151 -8.99 -1.63 1.98
C TRP A 151 -9.29 -0.22 1.46
N CYS A 152 -10.58 0.12 1.32
CA CYS A 152 -11.03 1.42 0.81
C CYS A 152 -11.20 2.44 1.93
N HIS A 153 -11.57 1.99 3.13
CA HIS A 153 -11.54 2.80 4.34
C HIS A 153 -10.11 2.88 4.89
N THR A 154 -9.39 3.84 4.32
CA THR A 154 -8.43 4.69 5.01
C THR A 154 -7.35 4.00 5.84
N PRO A 155 -6.25 3.65 5.15
CA PRO A 155 -4.93 4.11 5.58
C PRO A 155 -4.48 5.35 4.79
N LEU A 156 -5.12 5.69 3.66
CA LEU A 156 -4.74 6.82 2.80
C LEU A 156 -4.85 8.18 3.51
N ILE A 157 -5.92 8.48 4.23
CA ILE A 157 -6.14 9.78 4.89
C ILE A 157 -5.22 9.92 6.11
N ASP A 158 -5.12 8.90 6.95
CA ASP A 158 -4.27 8.93 8.15
C ASP A 158 -2.77 8.96 7.78
N TYR A 159 -2.36 8.25 6.73
CA TYR A 159 -0.97 8.26 6.28
C TYR A 159 -0.60 9.52 5.50
N VAL A 160 -1.49 10.11 4.69
CA VAL A 160 -1.21 11.42 4.05
C VAL A 160 -1.08 12.52 5.12
N ASN A 161 -1.85 12.44 6.21
CA ASN A 161 -1.71 13.32 7.37
C ASN A 161 -0.38 13.11 8.13
N LEU A 162 0.09 11.87 8.28
CA LEU A 162 1.40 11.57 8.89
C LEU A 162 2.57 11.99 8.00
N SER A 163 2.43 11.78 6.70
CA SER A 163 3.46 12.01 5.71
C SER A 163 3.54 13.50 5.32
N LYS A 164 2.55 14.36 5.59
CA LYS A 164 2.72 15.83 5.55
C LYS A 164 3.79 16.37 6.51
N ARG A 165 4.19 15.63 7.55
CA ARG A 165 5.39 15.96 8.36
C ARG A 165 6.71 15.63 7.64
N GLY A 166 6.68 15.04 6.45
CA GLY A 166 7.85 14.63 5.67
C GLY A 166 7.72 14.62 4.13
N LEU A 167 6.60 15.03 3.54
CA LEU A 167 6.29 14.97 2.09
C LEU A 167 6.45 16.32 1.41
N GLN A 168 7.68 16.79 1.32
CA GLN A 168 8.08 17.62 0.17
C GLN A 168 8.95 16.84 -0.83
N THR A 169 9.21 15.54 -0.61
CA THR A 169 10.31 14.84 -1.30
C THR A 169 9.93 13.55 -2.04
N SER A 170 8.71 13.01 -1.91
CA SER A 170 8.49 11.57 -2.22
C SER A 170 7.97 11.25 -3.63
N MET A 171 7.33 12.19 -4.35
CA MET A 171 6.87 11.91 -5.72
C MET A 171 7.84 12.29 -6.83
N ALA A 172 8.97 12.94 -6.48
CA ALA A 172 10.06 13.15 -7.43
C ALA A 172 10.67 11.82 -7.92
N LEU A 173 10.51 10.73 -7.17
CA LEU A 173 11.09 9.41 -7.46
C LEU A 173 10.19 8.47 -8.29
N PHE A 174 8.91 8.79 -8.46
CA PHE A 174 8.05 8.08 -9.42
C PHE A 174 8.18 8.62 -10.84
N CYS A 175 8.84 9.77 -10.99
CA CYS A 175 8.95 10.52 -12.23
C CYS A 175 10.40 10.75 -12.68
N SER A 176 11.36 10.02 -12.09
CA SER A 176 12.79 10.04 -12.45
C SER A 176 13.31 8.65 -12.76
#